data_AF-A0A3L9M892-F1
#
_entry.id   AF-A0A3L9M892-F1
#
_cell.length_a   1.000
_cell.length_b   1.000
_cell.length_c   1.000
_cell.angle_alpha   90.00
_cell.angle_beta   90.00
_cell.angle_gamma   90.00
#
_symmetry.space_group_name_H-M   'P 1'
#
loop_
_entity.id
_entity.type
_entity.pdbx_description
1 polymer ?
#
loop_
_entity_poly.entity_id
_entity_poly.type
_entity_poly.pdbx_seq_one_letter_code
_entity_poly.pdbx_strand_id
1 'polypeptide(L)'
;MKTIKFFHPEETFNYKIEKSLCKVVYQGDKQVLLIEIHSTDELEHVEDDSIQNEFPQLSLFIDDFPLDVESAEELNGKTIEIPYGFAEEEDEDGELHEVYYTSLNVSEEDYEVVGNKLTFSINEKGVLSLNWKGQVQDFTEETSDDIPFEINCTFEEFEFKEEDYD
;
A
#
# COMPACT_ATOMS: atom_id res chain seq x y z
N MET A 1 14.62 -2.03 5.80
CA MET A 1 14.57 -1.10 4.66
C MET A 1 13.13 -1.07 4.18
N LYS A 2 12.55 0.12 3.97
CA LYS A 2 11.16 0.29 3.54
C LYS A 2 11.15 0.47 2.02
N THR A 3 10.50 -0.42 1.28
CA THR A 3 10.58 -0.47 -0.18
C THR A 3 9.25 -0.86 -0.81
N ILE A 4 8.95 -0.32 -1.99
CA ILE A 4 7.91 -0.77 -2.90
C ILE A 4 8.59 -1.31 -4.16
N LYS A 5 8.22 -2.51 -4.59
CA LYS A 5 8.76 -3.15 -5.79
C LYS A 5 7.65 -3.49 -6.75
N PHE A 6 7.79 -3.11 -8.02
CA PHE A 6 6.94 -3.57 -9.12
C PHE A 6 7.76 -4.43 -10.06
N PHE A 7 7.27 -5.63 -10.38
CA PHE A 7 7.98 -6.62 -11.17
C PHE A 7 7.51 -6.57 -12.63
N HIS A 8 7.83 -5.48 -13.33
CA HIS A 8 7.51 -5.33 -14.74
C HIS A 8 8.37 -6.27 -15.61
N PRO A 9 7.89 -6.74 -16.78
CA PRO A 9 8.64 -7.70 -17.61
C PRO A 9 9.97 -7.18 -18.12
N GLU A 10 10.07 -5.88 -18.41
CA GLU A 10 11.31 -5.25 -18.90
C GLU A 10 12.29 -5.00 -17.74
N GLU A 11 11.81 -4.50 -16.61
CA GLU A 11 12.65 -4.16 -15.45
C GLU A 11 11.86 -4.19 -14.12
N THR A 12 12.58 -4.21 -12.99
CA THR A 12 11.94 -4.10 -11.66
C THR A 12 12.08 -2.69 -11.12
N PHE A 13 10.96 -1.98 -10.96
CA PHE A 13 10.94 -0.66 -10.36
C PHE A 13 11.05 -0.77 -8.83
N ASN A 14 12.10 -0.20 -8.24
CA ASN A 14 12.36 -0.23 -6.80
C ASN A 14 12.26 1.19 -6.21
N TYR A 15 11.13 1.48 -5.57
CA TYR A 15 10.88 2.76 -4.92
C TYR A 15 11.24 2.69 -3.43
N LYS A 16 11.81 3.78 -2.91
CA LYS A 16 11.95 3.97 -1.46
C LYS A 16 10.65 4.52 -0.89
N ILE A 17 10.31 4.11 0.31
CA ILE A 17 9.13 4.62 1.02
C ILE A 17 9.54 5.85 1.84
N GLU A 18 8.88 6.97 1.60
CA GLU A 18 9.01 8.19 2.39
C GLU A 18 8.16 8.12 3.65
N LYS A 19 6.88 7.77 3.50
CA LYS A 19 5.89 7.77 4.58
C LYS A 19 5.07 6.49 4.54
N SER A 20 4.79 5.95 5.72
CA SER A 20 3.92 4.78 5.89
C SER A 20 3.10 4.94 7.16
N LEU A 21 1.78 4.80 7.05
CA LEU A 21 0.83 4.88 8.15
C LEU A 21 -0.04 3.63 8.18
N CYS A 22 -0.35 3.16 9.38
CA CYS A 22 -1.35 2.12 9.63
C CYS A 22 -2.18 2.52 10.85
N LYS A 23 -3.50 2.54 10.70
CA LYS A 23 -4.46 2.81 11.76
C LYS A 23 -5.64 1.85 11.65
N VAL A 24 -6.23 1.57 12.80
CA VAL A 24 -7.56 0.96 12.91
C VAL A 24 -8.47 2.04 13.49
N VAL A 25 -9.57 2.34 12.81
CA VAL A 25 -10.47 3.44 13.17
C VAL A 25 -11.89 2.89 13.30
N TYR A 26 -12.64 3.39 14.27
CA TYR A 26 -14.05 3.06 14.41
C TYR A 26 -14.91 4.00 13.55
N GLN A 27 -15.67 3.43 12.61
CA GLN A 27 -16.50 4.17 11.65
C GLN A 27 -17.83 3.45 11.47
N GLY A 28 -18.96 4.14 11.65
CA GLY A 28 -20.30 3.63 11.32
C GLY A 28 -20.69 2.30 11.99
N ASP A 29 -20.15 2.00 13.17
CA ASP A 29 -20.31 0.74 13.94
C ASP A 29 -19.34 -0.41 13.61
N LYS A 30 -18.40 -0.22 12.69
CA LYS A 30 -17.34 -1.19 12.38
C LYS A 30 -15.94 -0.62 12.63
N GLN A 31 -14.97 -1.50 12.87
CA GLN A 31 -13.56 -1.13 12.84
C GLN A 31 -13.08 -1.25 11.39
N VAL A 32 -12.39 -0.23 10.89
CA VAL A 32 -11.86 -0.20 9.53
C VAL A 32 -10.36 -0.01 9.53
N LEU A 33 -9.69 -0.63 8.55
CA LEU A 33 -8.27 -0.50 8.30
C LEU A 33 -7.99 0.72 7.43
N LEU A 34 -7.08 1.56 7.89
CA LEU A 34 -6.52 2.64 7.09
C LEU A 34 -5.02 2.44 6.97
N ILE A 35 -4.53 2.25 5.74
CA ILE A 35 -3.11 2.19 5.39
C ILE A 35 -2.84 3.22 4.31
N GLU A 36 -1.76 3.96 4.49
CA GLU A 36 -1.28 4.95 3.53
C GLU A 36 0.24 4.78 3.39
N ILE A 37 0.72 4.61 2.17
CA ILE A 37 2.14 4.44 1.87
C ILE A 37 2.50 5.35 0.70
N HIS A 38 3.47 6.24 0.91
CA HIS A 38 3.99 7.12 -0.14
C HIS A 38 5.45 6.80 -0.44
N SER A 39 5.78 6.74 -1.73
CA SER A 39 7.15 6.64 -2.17
C SER A 39 7.86 8.00 -2.19
N THR A 40 9.17 7.97 -2.32
CA THR A 40 9.93 9.09 -2.89
C THR A 40 9.73 9.15 -4.40
N ASP A 41 10.14 10.26 -5.01
CA ASP A 41 10.34 10.43 -6.46
C ASP A 41 11.68 9.83 -6.95
N GLU A 42 12.52 9.35 -6.04
CA GLU A 42 13.76 8.64 -6.35
C GLU A 42 13.56 7.11 -6.48
N LEU A 43 14.07 6.53 -7.57
CA LEU A 43 14.31 5.08 -7.68
C LEU A 43 15.71 4.72 -7.16
N GLU A 44 15.86 3.51 -6.59
CA GLU A 44 17.17 3.02 -6.19
C GLU A 44 18.03 2.67 -7.43
N HIS A 45 19.13 3.40 -7.63
CA HIS A 45 20.00 3.26 -8.80
C HIS A 45 20.54 1.85 -8.98
N VAL A 46 20.23 1.22 -10.12
CA VAL A 46 20.98 0.08 -10.67
C VAL A 46 21.91 0.62 -11.76
N GLU A 47 23.22 0.36 -11.65
CA GLU A 47 24.30 0.99 -12.44
C GLU A 47 24.25 0.75 -13.97
N ASP A 48 23.29 0.00 -14.51
CA ASP A 48 23.20 -0.38 -15.95
C ASP A 48 21.89 0.05 -16.64
N ASP A 49 20.96 0.73 -15.96
CA ASP A 49 19.64 1.04 -16.53
C ASP A 49 19.53 2.47 -17.07
N SER A 50 19.16 2.56 -18.35
CA SER A 50 19.11 3.81 -19.13
C SER A 50 17.73 4.48 -19.10
N ILE A 51 16.75 3.88 -18.43
CA ILE A 51 15.40 4.38 -18.20
C ILE A 51 15.31 4.79 -16.72
N GLN A 52 16.04 5.82 -16.31
CA GLN A 52 15.97 6.38 -14.95
C GLN A 52 15.77 7.91 -15.00
N ASN A 53 14.84 8.37 -15.85
CA ASN A 53 14.36 9.74 -15.78
C ASN A 53 13.19 9.77 -14.78
N GLU A 54 13.30 10.62 -13.74
CA GLU A 54 12.21 11.11 -12.87
C GLU A 54 10.94 10.25 -12.87
N PHE A 55 10.96 9.13 -12.12
CA PHE A 55 9.77 8.30 -12.00
C PHE A 55 8.74 8.97 -11.08
N PRO A 56 7.44 8.78 -11.37
CA PRO A 56 6.37 9.42 -10.62
C PRO A 56 6.37 8.98 -9.16
N GLN A 57 5.97 9.90 -8.28
CA GLN A 57 5.68 9.54 -6.89
C GLN A 57 4.45 8.63 -6.85
N LEU A 58 4.51 7.61 -6.00
CA LEU A 58 3.45 6.64 -5.80
C LEU A 58 2.80 6.83 -4.45
N SER A 59 1.48 6.71 -4.40
CA SER A 59 0.70 6.64 -3.16
C SER A 59 -0.22 5.44 -3.18
N LEU A 60 -0.06 4.53 -2.22
CA LEU A 60 -0.92 3.36 -2.06
C LEU A 60 -1.79 3.51 -0.83
N PHE A 61 -3.08 3.22 -1.00
CA PHE A 61 -4.08 3.36 0.04
C PHE A 61 -4.83 2.05 0.26
N ILE A 62 -5.13 1.79 1.53
CA ILE A 62 -6.27 0.98 1.92
C ILE A 62 -7.13 1.84 2.83
N ASP A 63 -8.40 1.96 2.53
CA ASP A 63 -9.34 2.73 3.34
C ASP A 63 -10.68 1.99 3.46
N ASP A 64 -11.43 2.29 4.53
CA ASP A 64 -12.75 1.74 4.83
C ASP A 64 -12.86 0.20 4.84
N PHE A 65 -11.74 -0.54 4.82
CA PHE A 65 -11.75 -2.01 4.80
C PHE A 65 -12.14 -2.57 6.17
N PRO A 66 -13.25 -3.31 6.30
CA PRO A 66 -13.74 -3.78 7.59
C PRO A 66 -12.81 -4.82 8.23
N LEU A 67 -12.59 -4.71 9.54
CA LEU A 67 -11.81 -5.66 10.33
C LEU A 67 -12.46 -6.04 11.65
N ASP A 68 -12.18 -7.27 12.10
CA ASP A 68 -12.50 -7.77 13.44
C ASP A 68 -11.29 -7.59 14.40
N VAL A 69 -10.78 -6.36 14.53
CA VAL A 69 -9.74 -5.99 15.52
C VAL A 69 -10.02 -4.61 16.10
N GLU A 70 -9.64 -4.39 17.36
CA GLU A 70 -9.89 -3.10 18.04
C GLU A 70 -8.72 -2.11 17.91
N SER A 71 -7.50 -2.58 17.61
CA SER A 71 -6.31 -1.73 17.43
C SER A 71 -5.34 -2.30 16.39
N ALA A 72 -4.42 -1.46 15.90
CA ALA A 72 -3.38 -1.89 14.97
C ALA A 72 -2.41 -2.93 15.55
N GLU A 73 -2.26 -2.99 16.88
CA GLU A 73 -1.37 -3.95 17.55
C GLU A 73 -1.87 -5.39 17.40
N GLU A 74 -3.20 -5.57 17.35
CA GLU A 74 -3.85 -6.85 17.13
C GLU A 74 -3.70 -7.39 15.70
N LEU A 75 -3.17 -6.58 14.78
CA LEU A 75 -2.84 -7.04 13.43
C LEU A 75 -1.64 -7.99 13.44
N ASN A 76 -0.80 -7.99 14.49
CA ASN A 76 0.39 -8.84 14.53
C ASN A 76 0.07 -10.32 14.28
N GLY A 77 0.70 -10.90 13.26
CA GLY A 77 0.53 -12.29 12.85
C GLY A 77 -0.73 -12.55 12.01
N LYS A 78 -1.54 -11.52 11.74
CA LYS A 78 -2.71 -11.63 10.87
C LYS A 78 -2.33 -11.51 9.40
N THR A 79 -3.14 -12.15 8.58
CA THR A 79 -3.12 -12.01 7.12
C THR A 79 -4.50 -11.56 6.68
N ILE A 80 -4.56 -10.47 5.94
CA ILE A 80 -5.78 -9.90 5.38
C ILE A 80 -5.69 -10.02 3.86
N GLU A 81 -6.77 -10.47 3.22
CA GLU A 81 -6.84 -10.64 1.77
C GLU A 81 -7.98 -9.78 1.21
N ILE A 82 -7.66 -8.94 0.21
CA ILE A 82 -8.61 -8.07 -0.50
C ILE A 82 -8.51 -8.41 -1.99
N PRO A 83 -9.24 -9.44 -2.47
CA PRO A 83 -8.97 -10.05 -3.77
C PRO A 83 -9.26 -9.15 -4.97
N TYR A 84 -10.29 -8.30 -4.89
CA TYR A 84 -10.74 -7.47 -6.02
C TYR A 84 -10.49 -5.98 -5.82
N GLY A 85 -9.93 -5.57 -4.67
CA GLY A 85 -9.77 -4.15 -4.33
C GLY A 85 -11.07 -3.41 -4.01
N PHE A 86 -12.24 -4.00 -4.30
CA PHE A 86 -13.57 -3.52 -3.94
C PHE A 86 -14.47 -4.68 -3.46
N ALA A 87 -15.65 -4.34 -2.93
CA ALA A 87 -16.76 -5.29 -2.75
C ALA A 87 -18.09 -4.66 -3.17
N GLU A 88 -19.03 -5.50 -3.59
CA GLU A 88 -20.42 -5.11 -3.79
C GLU A 88 -21.15 -5.14 -2.45
N GLU A 89 -21.70 -4.00 -2.02
CA GLU A 89 -22.57 -3.87 -0.85
C GLU A 89 -24.00 -3.54 -1.30
N GLU A 90 -25.00 -4.15 -0.66
CA GLU A 90 -26.42 -3.85 -0.87
C GLU A 90 -26.86 -2.77 0.12
N ASP A 91 -27.46 -1.69 -0.39
CA ASP A 91 -27.97 -0.60 0.44
C ASP A 91 -29.33 -0.90 1.09
N GLU A 92 -29.89 0.06 1.84
CA GLU A 92 -31.18 -0.10 2.51
C GLU A 92 -32.37 -0.28 1.54
N ASP A 93 -32.22 0.15 0.28
CA ASP A 93 -33.22 0.06 -0.79
C ASP A 93 -33.06 -1.22 -1.64
N GLY A 94 -32.01 -2.01 -1.40
CA GLY A 94 -31.71 -3.25 -2.11
C GLY A 94 -30.90 -3.04 -3.41
N GLU A 95 -30.30 -1.87 -3.61
CA GLU A 95 -29.43 -1.58 -4.75
C GLU A 95 -27.97 -1.97 -4.42
N LEU A 96 -27.30 -2.63 -5.37
CA LEU A 96 -25.89 -3.00 -5.24
C LEU A 96 -24.99 -1.83 -5.64
N HIS A 97 -24.03 -1.50 -4.79
CA HIS A 97 -23.01 -0.49 -5.01
C HIS A 97 -21.61 -1.03 -4.77
N GLU A 98 -20.64 -0.55 -5.54
CA GLU A 98 -19.22 -0.92 -5.38
C GLU A 98 -18.55 -0.02 -4.34
N VAL A 99 -17.96 -0.63 -3.31
CA VAL A 99 -17.15 0.02 -2.29
C VAL A 99 -15.69 -0.34 -2.52
N TYR A 100 -14.88 0.65 -2.87
CA TYR A 100 -13.46 0.48 -3.13
C TYR A 100 -12.65 0.58 -1.83
N TYR A 101 -11.79 -0.40 -1.61
CA TYR A 101 -10.93 -0.49 -0.44
C TYR A 101 -9.47 -0.19 -0.74
N THR A 102 -9.01 -0.37 -1.98
CA THR A 102 -7.60 -0.20 -2.34
C THR A 102 -7.43 0.69 -3.56
N SER A 103 -6.42 1.54 -3.55
CA SER A 103 -6.04 2.33 -4.72
C SER A 103 -4.52 2.53 -4.80
N LEU A 104 -4.00 2.60 -6.02
CA LEU A 104 -2.67 3.13 -6.32
C LEU A 104 -2.85 4.45 -7.08
N ASN A 105 -2.24 5.52 -6.60
CA ASN A 105 -2.13 6.78 -7.32
C ASN A 105 -0.70 6.96 -7.85
N VAL A 106 -0.57 7.28 -9.14
CA VAL A 106 0.68 7.57 -9.83
C VAL A 106 0.49 8.92 -10.55
N SER A 107 1.20 9.97 -10.11
CA SER A 107 1.10 11.30 -10.74
C SER A 107 -0.33 11.82 -10.95
N GLU A 108 -1.20 11.70 -9.94
CA GLU A 108 -2.62 12.11 -9.97
C GLU A 108 -3.55 11.17 -10.76
N GLU A 109 -3.04 10.08 -11.35
CA GLU A 109 -3.86 9.05 -12.00
C GLU A 109 -4.04 7.83 -11.08
N ASP A 110 -5.26 7.26 -11.07
CA ASP A 110 -5.60 6.11 -10.23
C ASP A 110 -5.55 4.80 -11.03
N TYR A 111 -4.91 3.80 -10.44
CA TYR A 111 -4.72 2.47 -11.01
C TYR A 111 -5.36 1.41 -10.11
N GLU A 112 -6.00 0.43 -10.74
CA GLU A 112 -6.70 -0.65 -10.03
C GLU A 112 -5.69 -1.66 -9.47
N VAL A 113 -5.90 -2.04 -8.21
CA VAL A 113 -5.03 -2.96 -7.48
C VAL A 113 -5.83 -4.18 -7.05
N VAL A 114 -5.39 -5.37 -7.45
CA VAL A 114 -6.08 -6.65 -7.20
C VAL A 114 -5.16 -7.67 -6.53
N GLY A 115 -5.75 -8.75 -6.03
CA GLY A 115 -5.01 -9.85 -5.41
C GLY A 115 -4.27 -9.44 -4.14
N ASN A 116 -4.75 -8.41 -3.44
CA ASN A 116 -4.06 -7.85 -2.29
C ASN A 116 -3.99 -8.84 -1.14
N LYS A 117 -2.78 -9.05 -0.63
CA LYS A 117 -2.47 -9.88 0.53
C LYS A 117 -1.56 -9.12 1.48
N LEU A 118 -2.10 -8.76 2.63
CA LEU A 118 -1.43 -8.02 3.68
C LEU A 118 -1.04 -8.94 4.81
N THR A 119 0.25 -9.12 5.02
CA THR A 119 0.80 -9.94 6.11
C THR A 119 1.46 -9.04 7.14
N PHE A 120 0.90 -9.04 8.34
CA PHE A 120 1.37 -8.20 9.44
C PHE A 120 2.24 -9.01 10.40
N SER A 121 3.31 -8.40 10.89
CA SER A 121 4.18 -9.02 11.88
C SER A 121 4.88 -7.95 12.73
N ILE A 122 5.26 -8.32 13.95
CA ILE A 122 6.17 -7.52 14.76
C ILE A 122 7.61 -7.91 14.41
N ASN A 123 8.43 -6.92 14.06
CA ASN A 123 9.84 -7.15 13.78
C ASN A 123 10.68 -7.29 15.08
N GLU A 124 11.98 -7.54 14.92
CA GLU A 124 12.91 -7.73 16.03
C GLU A 124 13.00 -6.53 17.00
N LYS A 125 12.58 -5.33 16.56
CA LYS A 125 12.56 -4.10 17.37
C LYS A 125 11.22 -3.87 18.08
N GLY A 126 10.25 -4.78 17.94
CA GLY A 126 8.91 -4.62 18.53
C GLY A 126 7.97 -3.73 17.71
N VAL A 127 8.32 -3.40 16.46
CA VAL A 127 7.53 -2.49 15.62
C VAL A 127 6.67 -3.27 14.62
N LEU A 128 5.43 -2.82 14.42
CA LEU A 128 4.51 -3.40 13.43
C LEU A 128 5.05 -3.20 12.02
N SER A 129 5.09 -4.30 11.28
CA SER A 129 5.61 -4.39 9.92
C SER A 129 4.56 -5.00 9.01
N LEU A 130 4.55 -4.55 7.76
CA LEU A 130 3.66 -5.05 6.71
C LEU A 130 4.50 -5.58 5.55
N ASN A 131 4.14 -6.78 5.11
CA ASN A 131 4.44 -7.30 3.77
C ASN A 131 3.12 -7.30 2.98
N TRP A 132 2.98 -6.42 1.99
CA TRP A 132 1.80 -6.31 1.15
C TRP A 132 2.16 -6.73 -0.27
N LYS A 133 1.46 -7.73 -0.80
CA LYS A 133 1.60 -8.22 -2.17
C LYS A 133 0.30 -8.06 -2.92
N GLY A 134 0.39 -7.84 -4.22
CA GLY A 134 -0.77 -7.80 -5.10
C GLY A 134 -0.34 -7.68 -6.55
N GLN A 135 -1.29 -7.31 -7.39
CA GLN A 135 -1.06 -6.95 -8.79
C GLN A 135 -1.72 -5.60 -9.05
N VAL A 136 -1.16 -4.82 -9.97
CA VAL A 136 -1.69 -3.52 -10.37
C VAL A 136 -1.72 -3.43 -11.88
N GLN A 137 -2.67 -2.67 -12.41
CA GLN A 137 -2.64 -2.30 -13.82
C GLN A 137 -1.29 -1.66 -14.19
N ASP A 138 -0.76 -2.02 -15.35
CA ASP A 138 0.47 -1.43 -15.86
C ASP A 138 0.35 0.07 -16.08
N PHE A 139 1.05 0.85 -15.24
CA PHE A 139 1.10 2.31 -15.29
C PHE A 139 2.23 2.86 -16.18
N THR A 140 3.07 2.02 -16.78
CA THR A 140 4.04 2.44 -17.81
C THR A 140 3.44 2.38 -19.22
N GLU A 141 2.24 1.80 -19.34
CA GLU A 141 1.53 1.56 -20.61
C GLU A 141 2.30 0.68 -21.61
N GLU A 142 3.34 -0.03 -21.17
CA GLU A 142 4.15 -0.89 -22.04
C GLU A 142 3.52 -2.27 -22.26
N THR A 143 2.68 -2.71 -21.33
CA THR A 143 1.95 -3.98 -21.39
C THR A 143 0.45 -3.80 -21.12
N SER A 144 -0.32 -4.84 -21.46
CA SER A 144 -1.76 -4.93 -21.15
C SER A 144 -2.05 -5.84 -19.95
N ASP A 145 -1.00 -6.38 -19.32
CA ASP A 145 -1.12 -7.35 -18.23
C ASP A 145 -0.86 -6.66 -16.88
N ASP A 146 -1.48 -7.14 -15.81
CA ASP A 146 -1.22 -6.59 -14.48
C ASP A 146 0.20 -6.93 -13.99
N ILE A 147 0.87 -5.94 -13.41
CA ILE A 147 2.22 -6.06 -12.86
C ILE A 147 2.13 -6.51 -11.39
N PRO A 148 2.83 -7.59 -10.99
CA PRO A 148 2.95 -7.95 -9.59
C PRO A 148 3.72 -6.89 -8.80
N PHE A 149 3.34 -6.65 -7.55
CA PHE A 149 4.08 -5.78 -6.66
C PHE A 149 4.28 -6.39 -5.26
N GLU A 150 5.31 -5.91 -4.57
CA GLU A 150 5.60 -6.24 -3.17
C GLU A 150 6.05 -5.00 -2.40
N ILE A 151 5.39 -4.73 -1.29
CA ILE A 151 5.69 -3.66 -0.36
C ILE A 151 6.17 -4.27 0.95
N ASN A 152 7.30 -3.77 1.44
CA ASN A 152 7.82 -4.08 2.75
C ASN A 152 8.01 -2.78 3.53
N CYS A 153 7.26 -2.56 4.59
CA CYS A 153 7.38 -1.36 5.42
C CYS A 153 7.21 -1.64 6.91
N THR A 154 7.66 -0.68 7.72
CA THR A 154 7.49 -0.67 9.18
C THR A 154 6.76 0.60 9.57
N PHE A 155 5.74 0.46 10.41
CA PHE A 155 4.94 1.58 10.94
C PHE A 155 5.60 2.11 12.21
N GLU A 156 6.76 2.74 12.02
CA GLU A 156 7.43 3.45 13.10
C GLU A 156 6.67 4.74 13.40
N GLU A 157 6.47 5.07 14.67
CA GLU A 157 6.06 6.42 15.04
C GLU A 157 7.15 7.40 14.58
N PHE A 158 6.74 8.46 13.90
CA PHE A 158 7.66 9.50 13.47
C PHE A 158 8.15 10.25 14.71
N GLU A 159 9.29 9.85 15.27
CA GLU A 159 9.95 10.61 16.32
C GLU A 159 10.59 11.85 15.67
N PHE A 160 10.03 13.03 15.94
CA PHE A 160 10.72 14.29 15.67
C PHE A 160 12.06 14.27 16.41
N LYS A 161 13.17 14.34 15.69
CA LYS A 161 14.47 14.56 16.32
C LYS A 161 14.59 16.06 16.62
N GLU A 162 15.04 16.39 17.82
CA GLU A 162 15.27 17.80 18.22
C GLU A 162 16.26 18.54 17.29
N GLU A 163 17.01 17.81 16.46
CA GLU A 163 17.97 18.34 15.47
C GLU A 163 17.32 18.92 14.20
N ASP A 164 16.02 18.69 13.96
CA ASP A 164 15.28 19.29 12.83
C ASP A 164 14.88 20.77 13.08
N TYR A 165 15.34 21.37 14.18
CA TYR A 165 15.07 22.76 14.59
C TYR A 165 16.24 23.75 14.33
N ASP A 166 17.38 23.31 13.78
CA ASP A 166 18.56 24.18 13.55
C ASP A 166 18.76 24.57 12.07
#